data_AF-A0A2M7KVN5-F1
#
_entry.id   AF-A0A2M7KVN5-F1
#
_cell.length_a   1.000
_cell.length_b   1.000
_cell.length_c   1.000
_cell.angle_alpha   90.00
_cell.angle_beta   90.00
_cell.angle_gamma   90.00
#
_symmetry.space_group_name_H-M   'P 1'
#
loop_
_entity.id
_entity.type
_entity.pdbx_description
1 polymer ?
#
loop_
_entity_poly.entity_id
_entity_poly.type
_entity_poly.pdbx_seq_one_letter_code
_entity_poly.pdbx_strand_id
1 'polypeptide(L)'
;MRKGKYISLFRAFLLVGFVTGYGSGGGRAIAQDITAPTVRSTKPANAATGVFINSSVSATFFEAMDPATITAATFTLKTGVTPVFGVVTYTGITATFSPAGNLTPGLFYTATIKGGATGAKDLAGNPVVGNAPGPGGDFTWSFTTGVLARQAPVDLRSCATFIALAATTVTSTGGGVYNGNVGLWPGTEVVGFPPATVPLPYAIHINDAAAIQAQADLLLAYQDAEGRSLAPITLSGNQGGKTLTPGLYKSTSTLAISSGDLTLDAQGDPNGVFIFQIASGFDMTSDRKIVLSGGAKAANIFWQVGSSATFGTTSVIKGTVLALTSVTMLAGATLEGRALALNAAVTL
;
A
#
# COMPACT_ATOMS: atom_id res chain seq x y z
N MET A 1 35.83 -65.80 6.04
CA MET A 1 37.20 -65.26 5.87
C MET A 1 37.08 -63.73 5.83
N ARG A 2 37.11 -63.04 6.99
CA ARG A 2 38.24 -62.27 7.59
C ARG A 2 38.86 -61.15 6.72
N LYS A 3 38.39 -59.92 7.00
CA LYS A 3 39.07 -58.63 7.32
C LYS A 3 40.39 -58.19 6.63
N GLY A 4 40.47 -56.87 6.35
CA GLY A 4 41.64 -55.99 6.56
C GLY A 4 42.00 -55.10 5.36
N LYS A 5 41.70 -53.79 5.36
CA LYS A 5 42.54 -52.62 5.76
C LYS A 5 43.87 -52.51 4.99
N TYR A 6 44.20 -51.34 4.41
CA TYR A 6 45.36 -50.48 4.74
C TYR A 6 45.54 -49.30 3.76
N ILE A 7 45.74 -48.13 4.38
CA ILE A 7 46.18 -46.80 3.93
C ILE A 7 47.42 -46.80 3.03
N SER A 8 47.52 -45.84 2.10
CA SER A 8 48.81 -45.32 1.66
C SER A 8 48.72 -43.83 1.27
N LEU A 9 49.37 -42.98 2.08
CA LEU A 9 49.83 -41.64 1.71
C LEU A 9 51.03 -41.78 0.77
N PHE A 10 51.17 -40.92 -0.25
CA PHE A 10 52.50 -40.54 -0.72
C PHE A 10 52.57 -39.08 -1.14
N ARG A 11 53.77 -38.54 -0.90
CA ARG A 11 54.15 -37.15 -0.75
C ARG A 11 54.42 -36.42 -2.07
N ALA A 12 54.44 -35.10 -1.93
CA ALA A 12 54.81 -34.09 -2.90
C ALA A 12 56.15 -34.35 -3.63
N PHE A 13 56.16 -34.04 -4.93
CA PHE A 13 57.37 -33.78 -5.71
C PHE A 13 57.35 -32.31 -6.14
N LEU A 14 58.36 -31.55 -5.68
CA LEU A 14 58.70 -30.23 -6.17
C LEU A 14 59.46 -30.42 -7.49
N LEU A 15 58.95 -29.86 -8.59
CA LEU A 15 59.70 -29.74 -9.84
C LEU A 15 59.69 -28.27 -10.28
N VAL A 16 60.85 -27.62 -10.12
CA VAL A 16 61.13 -26.34 -10.75
C VAL A 16 61.49 -26.63 -12.20
N GLY A 17 60.55 -26.32 -13.11
CA GLY A 17 60.79 -26.31 -14.55
C GLY A 17 60.59 -24.91 -15.08
N PHE A 18 61.68 -24.17 -15.29
CA PHE A 18 61.67 -23.03 -16.20
C PHE A 18 61.56 -23.59 -17.63
N VAL A 19 60.43 -23.35 -18.28
CA VAL A 19 60.29 -23.51 -19.73
C VAL A 19 59.78 -22.19 -20.29
N THR A 20 60.66 -21.53 -21.03
CA THR A 20 60.33 -20.48 -21.98
C THR A 20 59.63 -21.14 -23.17
N GLY A 21 58.33 -20.89 -23.33
CA GLY A 21 57.53 -21.38 -24.44
C GLY A 21 56.34 -20.47 -24.70
N TYR A 22 56.50 -19.52 -25.62
CA TYR A 22 55.38 -18.79 -26.23
C TYR A 22 54.56 -19.76 -27.08
N GLY A 23 53.49 -20.29 -26.50
CA GLY A 23 52.39 -20.94 -27.21
C GLY A 23 51.16 -20.06 -27.14
N SER A 24 50.83 -19.39 -28.25
CA SER A 24 49.61 -18.62 -28.43
C SER A 24 48.39 -19.54 -28.44
N GLY A 25 47.92 -19.90 -27.25
CA GLY A 25 46.60 -20.48 -27.03
C GLY A 25 45.60 -19.34 -26.88
N GLY A 26 44.88 -19.01 -27.95
CA GLY A 26 43.80 -18.01 -27.98
C GLY A 26 42.55 -18.44 -27.21
N GLY A 27 42.71 -18.96 -25.99
CA GLY A 27 41.64 -18.98 -25.02
C GLY A 27 41.33 -17.53 -24.68
N ARG A 28 40.16 -17.05 -25.10
CA ARG A 28 39.65 -15.75 -24.65
C ARG A 28 39.65 -15.79 -23.13
N ALA A 29 40.63 -15.15 -22.50
CA ALA A 29 40.55 -14.80 -21.10
C ALA A 29 39.31 -13.91 -20.99
N ILE A 30 38.21 -14.49 -20.50
CA ILE A 30 37.04 -13.71 -20.14
C ILE A 30 37.54 -12.83 -19.00
N ALA A 31 37.60 -11.50 -19.22
CA ALA A 31 37.99 -10.58 -18.17
C ALA A 31 37.06 -10.83 -16.98
N GLN A 32 37.64 -11.21 -15.83
CA GLN A 32 36.86 -11.40 -14.62
C GLN A 32 36.18 -10.07 -14.30
N ASP A 33 34.89 -10.11 -14.06
CA ASP A 33 34.19 -8.93 -13.58
C ASP A 33 34.69 -8.62 -12.18
N ILE A 34 35.28 -7.43 -12.04
CA ILE A 34 35.85 -6.89 -10.81
C ILE A 34 35.07 -5.68 -10.29
N THR A 35 33.98 -5.33 -10.96
CA THR A 35 33.17 -4.17 -10.59
C THR A 35 32.34 -4.54 -9.37
N ALA A 36 32.55 -3.85 -8.27
CA ALA A 36 31.82 -4.14 -7.05
C ALA A 36 30.41 -3.53 -7.08
N PRO A 37 29.38 -4.26 -6.63
CA PRO A 37 28.01 -3.75 -6.64
C PRO A 37 27.82 -2.61 -5.65
N THR A 38 27.03 -1.62 -6.07
CA THR A 38 26.65 -0.45 -5.27
C THR A 38 25.13 -0.35 -5.10
N VAL A 39 24.69 0.24 -3.99
CA VAL A 39 23.26 0.49 -3.74
C VAL A 39 22.84 1.79 -4.43
N ARG A 40 21.87 1.69 -5.33
CA ARG A 40 21.29 2.82 -6.07
C ARG A 40 20.28 3.61 -5.24
N SER A 41 19.43 2.92 -4.49
CA SER A 41 18.38 3.57 -3.69
C SER A 41 17.86 2.66 -2.59
N THR A 42 17.36 3.24 -1.51
CA THR A 42 16.72 2.52 -0.40
C THR A 42 15.28 2.98 -0.17
N LYS A 43 14.46 2.07 0.36
CA LYS A 43 13.13 2.38 0.91
C LYS A 43 13.00 1.72 2.28
N PRO A 44 12.64 2.44 3.36
CA PRO A 44 12.55 3.90 3.43
C PRO A 44 13.86 4.57 3.00
N ALA A 45 13.76 5.80 2.49
CA ALA A 45 14.94 6.57 2.13
C ALA A 45 15.81 6.82 3.36
N ASN A 46 17.12 7.01 3.17
CA ASN A 46 18.02 7.29 4.29
C ASN A 46 17.55 8.54 5.07
N ALA A 47 17.55 8.42 6.40
CA ALA A 47 17.05 9.41 7.36
C ALA A 47 15.56 9.77 7.23
N ALA A 48 14.74 8.98 6.53
CA ALA A 48 13.30 9.20 6.46
C ALA A 48 12.66 9.16 7.86
N THR A 49 11.72 10.05 8.12
CA THR A 49 10.91 10.08 9.36
C THR A 49 9.45 9.79 9.05
N GLY A 50 8.66 9.45 10.07
CA GLY A 50 7.23 9.18 9.88
C GLY A 50 6.93 7.91 9.09
N VAL A 51 7.90 6.99 8.96
CA VAL A 51 7.73 5.74 8.20
C VAL A 51 6.62 4.90 8.81
N PHE A 52 5.70 4.37 7.99
CA PHE A 52 4.64 3.50 8.46
C PHE A 52 5.19 2.28 9.20
N ILE A 53 4.58 1.92 10.32
CA ILE A 53 5.07 0.85 11.20
C ILE A 53 5.06 -0.54 10.54
N ASN A 54 4.26 -0.75 9.50
CA ASN A 54 4.18 -2.00 8.74
C ASN A 54 4.99 -1.95 7.42
N SER A 55 5.98 -1.05 7.32
CA SER A 55 6.80 -0.92 6.12
C SER A 55 7.82 -2.05 5.99
N SER A 56 7.95 -2.59 4.78
CA SER A 56 9.13 -3.34 4.37
C SER A 56 10.32 -2.42 4.15
N VAL A 57 11.53 -2.96 4.27
CA VAL A 57 12.79 -2.24 4.08
C VAL A 57 13.49 -2.83 2.85
N SER A 58 14.03 -2.03 1.94
CA SER A 58 14.62 -2.52 0.70
C SER A 58 15.81 -1.69 0.24
N ALA A 59 16.70 -2.36 -0.50
CA ALA A 59 17.83 -1.78 -1.21
C ALA A 59 17.77 -2.24 -2.67
N THR A 60 17.83 -1.28 -3.60
CA THR A 60 17.94 -1.55 -5.03
C THR A 60 19.37 -1.28 -5.47
N PHE A 61 19.98 -2.23 -6.15
CA PHE A 61 21.37 -2.18 -6.58
C PHE A 61 21.49 -1.60 -8.00
N PHE A 62 22.70 -1.22 -8.41
CA PHE A 62 22.96 -0.83 -9.81
C PHE A 62 23.07 -2.02 -10.75
N GLU A 63 23.24 -3.23 -10.20
CA GLU A 63 23.41 -4.47 -10.94
C GLU A 63 22.75 -5.67 -10.24
N ALA A 64 22.84 -6.84 -10.88
CA ALA A 64 22.35 -8.09 -10.33
C ALA A 64 23.30 -8.63 -9.24
N MET A 65 22.72 -9.05 -8.12
CA MET A 65 23.39 -9.68 -7.00
C MET A 65 23.30 -11.19 -7.12
N ASP A 66 24.20 -11.93 -6.48
CA ASP A 66 24.02 -13.37 -6.24
C ASP A 66 22.91 -13.56 -5.19
N PRO A 67 21.74 -14.13 -5.56
CA PRO A 67 20.63 -14.33 -4.63
C PRO A 67 21.00 -15.20 -3.43
N ALA A 68 21.98 -16.11 -3.56
CA ALA A 68 22.42 -16.96 -2.46
C ALA A 68 23.12 -16.19 -1.34
N THR A 69 23.63 -14.99 -1.64
CA THR A 69 24.31 -14.13 -0.66
C THR A 69 23.39 -13.08 -0.04
N ILE A 70 22.16 -12.93 -0.54
CA ILE A 70 21.15 -12.01 0.01
C ILE A 70 20.25 -12.78 0.97
N THR A 71 20.60 -12.78 2.24
CA THR A 71 19.95 -13.58 3.28
C THR A 71 19.69 -12.74 4.54
N ALA A 72 18.99 -13.31 5.53
CA ALA A 72 18.81 -12.66 6.83
C ALA A 72 20.12 -12.41 7.60
N ALA A 73 21.24 -13.04 7.20
CA ALA A 73 22.56 -12.78 7.80
C ALA A 73 23.28 -11.57 7.16
N THR A 74 22.93 -11.23 5.92
CA THR A 74 23.57 -10.16 5.14
C THR A 74 22.67 -8.96 4.91
N PHE A 75 21.35 -9.08 5.07
CA PHE A 75 20.42 -7.96 5.15
C PHE A 75 19.72 -7.98 6.50
N THR A 76 20.12 -7.06 7.39
CA THR A 76 19.61 -6.98 8.76
C THR A 76 18.93 -5.65 9.05
N LEU A 77 18.05 -5.65 10.04
CA LEU A 77 17.38 -4.47 10.58
C LEU A 77 17.51 -4.48 12.11
N LYS A 78 17.88 -3.36 12.71
CA LYS A 78 18.05 -3.20 14.16
C LYS A 78 17.41 -1.92 14.67
N THR A 79 16.94 -1.95 15.92
CA THR A 79 16.64 -0.77 16.72
C THR A 79 17.63 -0.70 17.87
N GLY A 80 18.53 0.30 17.84
CA GLY A 80 19.72 0.29 18.68
C GLY A 80 20.55 -0.98 18.44
N VAL A 81 20.69 -1.81 19.47
CA VAL A 81 21.40 -3.11 19.39
C VAL A 81 20.47 -4.30 19.15
N THR A 82 19.15 -4.11 19.29
CA THR A 82 18.16 -5.20 19.24
C THR A 82 17.83 -5.54 17.79
N PRO A 83 17.99 -6.80 17.36
CA PRO A 83 17.60 -7.22 16.02
C PRO A 83 16.08 -7.25 15.85
N VAL A 84 15.63 -6.84 14.66
CA VAL A 84 14.27 -7.08 14.17
C VAL A 84 14.31 -8.35 13.33
N PHE A 85 13.43 -9.30 13.61
CA PHE A 85 13.30 -10.51 12.80
C PHE A 85 12.37 -10.28 11.61
N GLY A 86 12.68 -10.95 10.50
CA GLY A 86 11.95 -10.81 9.25
C GLY A 86 12.45 -11.78 8.18
N VAL A 87 11.80 -11.72 7.02
CA VAL A 87 12.15 -12.52 5.85
C VAL A 87 12.87 -11.63 4.85
N VAL A 88 13.93 -12.17 4.24
CA VAL A 88 14.65 -11.49 3.14
C VAL A 88 14.30 -12.18 1.83
N THR A 89 13.93 -11.37 0.84
CA THR A 89 13.67 -11.79 -0.55
C THR A 89 14.51 -10.96 -1.51
N TYR A 90 14.86 -11.53 -2.66
CA TYR A 90 15.58 -10.82 -3.71
C TYR A 90 14.92 -11.10 -5.07
N THR A 91 14.50 -10.04 -5.76
CA THR A 91 13.85 -10.14 -7.08
C THR A 91 14.38 -9.06 -8.01
N GLY A 92 14.78 -9.44 -9.21
CA GLY A 92 15.41 -8.54 -10.17
C GLY A 92 16.73 -8.00 -9.62
N ILE A 93 16.75 -6.74 -9.21
CA ILE A 93 17.90 -6.05 -8.62
C ILE A 93 17.59 -5.45 -7.24
N THR A 94 16.55 -5.94 -6.57
CA THR A 94 16.07 -5.38 -5.30
C THR A 94 16.03 -6.45 -4.22
N ALA A 95 16.75 -6.19 -3.13
CA ALA A 95 16.62 -6.94 -1.89
C ALA A 95 15.56 -6.28 -1.00
N THR A 96 14.69 -7.09 -0.40
CA THR A 96 13.62 -6.64 0.49
C THR A 96 13.65 -7.45 1.78
N PHE A 97 13.72 -6.76 2.91
CA PHE A 97 13.51 -7.26 4.25
C PHE A 97 12.07 -6.94 4.67
N SER A 98 11.29 -7.97 4.95
CA SER A 98 9.93 -7.86 5.48
C SER A 98 9.94 -8.21 6.96
N PRO A 99 9.80 -7.23 7.88
CA PRO A 99 9.67 -7.51 9.31
C PRO A 99 8.57 -8.53 9.59
N ALA A 100 8.79 -9.44 10.55
CA ALA A 100 7.82 -10.47 10.92
C ALA A 100 6.57 -9.91 11.64
N GLY A 101 6.66 -8.69 12.15
CA GLY A 101 5.57 -7.94 12.74
C GLY A 101 5.79 -6.43 12.56
N ASN A 102 4.81 -5.64 12.99
CA ASN A 102 4.92 -4.18 12.92
C ASN A 102 6.11 -3.69 13.74
N LEU A 103 6.82 -2.73 13.16
CA LEU A 103 7.86 -1.98 13.85
C LEU A 103 7.24 -1.17 14.99
N THR A 104 8.03 -0.92 16.03
CA THR A 104 7.58 -0.15 17.18
C THR A 104 7.46 1.33 16.81
N PRO A 105 6.33 2.00 17.10
CA PRO A 105 6.13 3.41 16.78
C PRO A 105 7.22 4.33 17.36
N GLY A 106 7.60 5.36 16.60
CA GLY A 106 8.51 6.42 17.07
C GLY A 106 9.99 6.01 17.23
N LEU A 107 10.37 4.77 16.92
CA LEU A 107 11.75 4.32 17.09
C LEU A 107 12.62 4.54 15.85
N PHE A 108 13.93 4.64 16.11
CA PHE A 108 14.98 4.73 15.11
C PHE A 108 15.48 3.34 14.73
N TYR A 109 15.50 3.06 13.44
CA TYR A 109 15.96 1.79 12.87
C TYR A 109 17.15 2.00 11.95
N THR A 110 18.10 1.06 12.01
CA THR A 110 19.22 0.96 11.10
C THR A 110 19.10 -0.33 10.30
N ALA A 111 19.08 -0.20 8.99
CA ALA A 111 19.16 -1.29 8.04
C ALA A 111 20.59 -1.43 7.52
N THR A 112 21.03 -2.67 7.30
CA THR A 112 22.40 -2.97 6.92
C THR A 112 22.41 -4.04 5.83
N ILE A 113 23.04 -3.74 4.69
CA ILE A 113 23.57 -4.74 3.76
C ILE A 113 25.03 -4.97 4.13
N LYS A 114 25.35 -6.17 4.60
CA LYS A 114 26.67 -6.58 5.02
C LYS A 114 27.61 -6.63 3.81
N GLY A 115 28.73 -5.94 3.89
CA GLY A 115 29.78 -5.95 2.87
C GLY A 115 30.89 -6.98 3.17
N GLY A 116 31.96 -6.92 2.37
CA GLY A 116 33.18 -7.69 2.57
C GLY A 116 33.05 -9.19 2.28
N ALA A 117 34.06 -9.96 2.68
CA ALA A 117 34.23 -11.35 2.25
C ALA A 117 33.07 -12.31 2.60
N THR A 118 32.31 -12.00 3.66
CA THR A 118 31.15 -12.79 4.13
C THR A 118 29.82 -12.07 3.89
N GLY A 119 29.84 -10.96 3.15
CA GLY A 119 28.67 -10.13 2.87
C GLY A 119 27.91 -10.55 1.62
N ALA A 120 26.98 -9.67 1.23
CA ALA A 120 26.29 -9.71 -0.05
C ALA A 120 27.28 -9.48 -1.20
N LYS A 121 27.13 -10.24 -2.28
CA LYS A 121 28.01 -10.20 -3.46
C LYS A 121 27.22 -10.23 -4.76
N ASP A 122 27.83 -9.75 -5.83
CA ASP A 122 27.36 -10.02 -7.18
C ASP A 122 27.63 -11.47 -7.61
N LEU A 123 27.22 -11.81 -8.84
CA LEU A 123 27.46 -13.14 -9.44
C LEU A 123 28.94 -13.43 -9.73
N ALA A 124 29.79 -12.40 -9.79
CA ALA A 124 31.23 -12.51 -9.98
C ALA A 124 32.00 -12.69 -8.65
N GLY A 125 31.31 -12.56 -7.52
CA GLY A 125 31.86 -12.69 -6.17
C GLY A 125 32.40 -11.39 -5.58
N ASN A 126 32.19 -10.23 -6.23
CA ASN A 126 32.58 -8.94 -5.69
C ASN A 126 31.61 -8.52 -4.58
N PRO A 127 32.12 -8.10 -3.40
CA PRO A 127 31.26 -7.70 -2.29
C PRO A 127 30.63 -6.32 -2.53
N VAL A 128 29.44 -6.11 -1.96
CA VAL A 128 28.81 -4.79 -1.92
C VAL A 128 29.78 -3.75 -1.36
N VAL A 129 29.88 -2.62 -2.06
CA VAL A 129 30.55 -1.43 -1.57
C VAL A 129 29.65 -0.73 -0.57
N GLY A 130 30.07 -0.72 0.70
CA GLY A 130 29.38 0.03 1.73
C GLY A 130 29.64 1.52 1.72
N ASN A 131 28.96 2.19 2.66
CA ASN A 131 29.14 3.59 2.99
C ASN A 131 29.71 3.79 4.41
N ALA A 132 29.91 2.70 5.16
CA ALA A 132 30.55 2.73 6.48
C ALA A 132 32.09 2.71 6.36
N PRO A 133 32.84 3.38 7.28
CA PRO A 133 34.30 3.33 7.29
C PRO A 133 34.81 1.92 7.64
N GLY A 134 35.67 1.32 6.80
CA GLY A 134 36.39 0.07 7.10
C GLY A 134 36.60 -0.85 5.88
N PRO A 135 37.51 -1.84 5.95
CA PRO A 135 37.75 -2.77 4.85
C PRO A 135 36.57 -3.72 4.67
N GLY A 136 35.92 -3.64 3.50
CA GLY A 136 34.69 -4.36 3.19
C GLY A 136 33.42 -3.71 3.76
N GLY A 137 33.46 -2.41 4.10
CA GLY A 137 32.44 -1.67 4.82
C GLY A 137 30.99 -2.03 4.44
N ASP A 138 30.13 -2.10 5.45
CA ASP A 138 28.71 -2.35 5.26
C ASP A 138 28.02 -1.14 4.60
N PHE A 139 26.97 -1.41 3.84
CA PHE A 139 26.05 -0.36 3.42
C PHE A 139 24.96 -0.22 4.46
N THR A 140 24.86 0.95 5.08
CA THR A 140 23.89 1.24 6.14
C THR A 140 23.02 2.43 5.78
N TRP A 141 21.76 2.37 6.18
CA TRP A 141 20.88 3.52 6.16
C TRP A 141 19.92 3.44 7.34
N SER A 142 19.36 4.57 7.72
CA SER A 142 18.44 4.64 8.85
C SER A 142 17.12 5.29 8.49
N PHE A 143 16.14 5.08 9.35
CA PHE A 143 14.85 5.75 9.31
C PHE A 143 14.20 5.74 10.69
N THR A 144 13.26 6.65 10.91
CA THR A 144 12.44 6.71 12.12
C THR A 144 10.99 6.42 11.78
N THR A 145 10.40 5.43 12.45
CA THR A 145 8.99 5.11 12.29
C THR A 145 8.10 6.21 12.87
N GLY A 146 6.97 6.46 12.23
CA GLY A 146 5.89 7.26 12.80
C GLY A 146 5.01 6.45 13.74
N VAL A 147 3.74 6.81 13.79
CA VAL A 147 2.69 6.10 14.55
C VAL A 147 1.62 5.45 13.68
N LEU A 148 1.67 5.71 12.37
CA LEU A 148 0.66 5.26 11.42
C LEU A 148 1.03 3.92 10.80
N ALA A 149 0.02 3.21 10.30
CA ALA A 149 0.19 2.03 9.46
C ALA A 149 -0.43 2.25 8.08
N ARG A 150 0.24 1.78 7.03
CA ARG A 150 -0.29 1.80 5.67
C ARG A 150 -1.47 0.86 5.57
N GLN A 151 -2.60 1.37 5.10
CA GLN A 151 -3.81 0.58 4.85
C GLN A 151 -3.78 -0.01 3.45
N ALA A 152 -4.25 -1.25 3.30
CA ALA A 152 -4.66 -1.77 2.00
C ALA A 152 -6.02 -1.16 1.63
N PRO A 153 -6.31 -0.92 0.33
CA PRO A 153 -7.65 -0.52 -0.11
C PRO A 153 -8.72 -1.49 0.38
N VAL A 154 -9.95 -1.00 0.54
CA VAL A 154 -11.12 -1.85 0.80
C VAL A 154 -11.50 -2.52 -0.51
N ASP A 155 -11.61 -3.85 -0.52
CA ASP A 155 -12.00 -4.61 -1.71
C ASP A 155 -13.50 -4.51 -1.95
N LEU A 156 -13.88 -3.75 -2.99
CA LEU A 156 -15.27 -3.51 -3.36
C LEU A 156 -15.89 -4.65 -4.19
N ARG A 157 -15.09 -5.60 -4.69
CA ARG A 157 -15.57 -6.69 -5.57
C ARG A 157 -16.50 -6.16 -6.68
N SER A 158 -17.69 -6.75 -6.87
CA SER A 158 -18.62 -6.34 -7.93
C SER A 158 -19.19 -4.92 -7.73
N CYS A 159 -19.25 -4.40 -6.50
CA CYS A 159 -19.67 -3.03 -6.18
C CYS A 159 -18.77 -1.98 -6.82
N ALA A 160 -17.53 -2.32 -7.18
CA ALA A 160 -16.60 -1.39 -7.81
C ALA A 160 -17.16 -0.77 -9.10
N THR A 161 -18.10 -1.45 -9.78
CA THR A 161 -18.72 -0.95 -11.02
C THR A 161 -19.92 -0.03 -10.80
N PHE A 162 -20.44 0.03 -9.58
CA PHE A 162 -21.61 0.83 -9.22
C PHE A 162 -21.19 2.18 -8.65
N ILE A 163 -21.82 3.26 -9.14
CA ILE A 163 -21.68 4.59 -8.55
C ILE A 163 -22.80 4.91 -7.56
N ALA A 164 -23.93 4.20 -7.67
CA ALA A 164 -25.03 4.25 -6.74
C ALA A 164 -25.57 2.83 -6.53
N LEU A 165 -25.73 2.42 -5.28
CA LEU A 165 -26.31 1.13 -4.90
C LEU A 165 -27.13 1.32 -3.63
N ALA A 166 -28.37 0.85 -3.63
CA ALA A 166 -29.29 1.03 -2.50
C ALA A 166 -30.14 -0.22 -2.23
N ALA A 167 -30.75 -0.25 -1.05
CA ALA A 167 -31.66 -1.33 -0.67
C ALA A 167 -33.12 -1.04 -0.95
N THR A 168 -33.57 0.19 -0.72
CA THR A 168 -34.99 0.55 -0.82
C THR A 168 -35.32 1.27 -2.11
N THR A 169 -34.60 2.35 -2.42
CA THR A 169 -34.79 3.17 -3.61
C THR A 169 -33.49 3.87 -3.99
N VAL A 170 -33.29 4.11 -5.29
CA VAL A 170 -32.34 5.11 -5.78
C VAL A 170 -33.15 6.23 -6.42
N THR A 171 -32.96 7.46 -5.97
CA THR A 171 -33.66 8.63 -6.49
C THR A 171 -32.65 9.65 -7.00
N SER A 172 -32.84 10.15 -8.22
CA SER A 172 -32.23 11.40 -8.65
C SER A 172 -33.26 12.52 -8.70
N THR A 173 -32.95 13.65 -8.08
CA THR A 173 -33.83 14.82 -7.98
C THR A 173 -33.56 15.86 -9.07
N GLY A 174 -32.48 15.69 -9.84
CA GLY A 174 -32.07 16.56 -10.94
C GLY A 174 -31.68 15.79 -12.21
N GLY A 175 -31.19 16.53 -13.22
CA GLY A 175 -30.53 15.92 -14.37
C GLY A 175 -29.10 15.48 -14.05
N GLY A 176 -28.43 14.88 -15.02
CA GLY A 176 -27.01 14.53 -14.88
C GLY A 176 -26.62 13.29 -15.69
N VAL A 177 -25.31 13.08 -15.80
CA VAL A 177 -24.73 11.90 -16.45
C VAL A 177 -23.99 11.08 -15.39
N TYR A 178 -24.48 9.87 -15.19
CA TYR A 178 -24.05 8.95 -14.16
C TYR A 178 -23.14 7.89 -14.81
N ASN A 179 -21.83 8.15 -14.81
CA ASN A 179 -20.81 7.32 -15.45
C ASN A 179 -20.44 6.06 -14.64
N GLY A 180 -21.44 5.24 -14.34
CA GLY A 180 -21.31 3.97 -13.64
C GLY A 180 -22.66 3.30 -13.48
N ASN A 181 -22.65 2.03 -13.06
CA ASN A 181 -23.90 1.31 -12.85
C ASN A 181 -24.70 1.91 -11.68
N VAL A 182 -26.02 1.87 -11.79
CA VAL A 182 -26.94 2.18 -10.70
C VAL A 182 -27.63 0.88 -10.31
N GLY A 183 -27.58 0.50 -9.04
CA GLY A 183 -28.07 -0.79 -8.56
C GLY A 183 -29.14 -0.64 -7.49
N LEU A 184 -30.11 -1.53 -7.50
CA LEU A 184 -31.14 -1.61 -6.47
C LEU A 184 -31.50 -3.07 -6.16
N TRP A 185 -31.35 -3.43 -4.90
CA TRP A 185 -31.79 -4.71 -4.36
C TRP A 185 -31.95 -4.63 -2.84
N PRO A 186 -33.06 -5.11 -2.24
CA PRO A 186 -34.20 -5.79 -2.84
C PRO A 186 -35.35 -4.88 -3.30
N GLY A 187 -35.16 -3.55 -3.26
CA GLY A 187 -36.13 -2.58 -3.72
C GLY A 187 -36.50 -2.74 -5.20
N THR A 188 -37.61 -2.14 -5.60
CA THR A 188 -38.19 -2.33 -6.93
C THR A 188 -38.23 -1.06 -7.79
N GLU A 189 -37.86 0.09 -7.23
CA GLU A 189 -38.04 1.39 -7.90
C GLU A 189 -36.79 2.27 -7.88
N VAL A 190 -36.35 2.67 -9.07
CA VAL A 190 -35.35 3.71 -9.32
C VAL A 190 -36.06 4.91 -9.96
N VAL A 191 -35.95 6.09 -9.35
CA VAL A 191 -36.72 7.29 -9.70
C VAL A 191 -35.80 8.39 -10.23
N GLY A 192 -36.27 9.16 -11.21
CA GLY A 192 -35.55 10.34 -11.73
C GLY A 192 -34.59 10.04 -12.88
N PHE A 193 -34.64 8.84 -13.46
CA PHE A 193 -33.89 8.43 -14.65
C PHE A 193 -34.87 8.10 -15.77
N PRO A 194 -35.37 9.07 -16.57
CA PRO A 194 -34.93 10.46 -16.78
C PRO A 194 -35.47 11.50 -15.76
N PRO A 195 -34.89 12.74 -15.68
CA PRO A 195 -33.92 13.35 -16.60
C PRO A 195 -32.46 12.97 -16.37
N ALA A 196 -32.12 12.29 -15.28
CA ALA A 196 -30.81 11.68 -15.12
C ALA A 196 -30.58 10.58 -16.16
N THR A 197 -29.34 10.39 -16.57
CA THR A 197 -28.97 9.38 -17.59
C THR A 197 -27.81 8.53 -17.11
N VAL A 198 -27.88 7.23 -17.41
CA VAL A 198 -26.78 6.27 -17.26
C VAL A 198 -26.36 5.85 -18.67
N PRO A 199 -25.24 6.37 -19.21
CA PRO A 199 -24.84 6.07 -20.58
C PRO A 199 -24.21 4.68 -20.68
N LEU A 200 -24.26 4.08 -21.89
CA LEU A 200 -23.54 2.85 -22.18
C LEU A 200 -22.03 3.03 -21.94
N PRO A 201 -21.32 1.97 -21.48
CA PRO A 201 -21.79 0.60 -21.28
C PRO A 201 -22.49 0.35 -19.94
N TYR A 202 -22.72 1.39 -19.13
CA TYR A 202 -23.36 1.26 -17.83
C TYR A 202 -24.87 1.06 -17.96
N ALA A 203 -25.47 0.50 -16.91
CA ALA A 203 -26.90 0.24 -16.85
C ALA A 203 -27.49 0.47 -15.46
N ILE A 204 -28.82 0.57 -15.44
CA ILE A 204 -29.62 0.50 -14.20
C ILE A 204 -29.98 -0.98 -13.98
N HIS A 205 -29.55 -1.53 -12.86
CA HIS A 205 -29.75 -2.91 -12.44
C HIS A 205 -30.75 -2.97 -11.27
N ILE A 206 -31.92 -3.56 -11.49
CA ILE A 206 -32.96 -3.69 -10.46
C ILE A 206 -33.33 -5.17 -10.36
N ASN A 207 -33.17 -5.74 -9.16
CA ASN A 207 -33.54 -7.13 -8.88
C ASN A 207 -32.92 -8.18 -9.81
N ASP A 208 -31.76 -7.89 -10.40
CA ASP A 208 -31.01 -8.83 -11.23
C ASP A 208 -29.79 -9.40 -10.49
N ALA A 209 -29.12 -10.35 -11.12
CA ALA A 209 -27.96 -11.01 -10.54
C ALA A 209 -26.81 -10.04 -10.20
N ALA A 210 -26.64 -8.96 -10.97
CA ALA A 210 -25.59 -7.98 -10.74
C ALA A 210 -25.90 -7.13 -9.49
N ALA A 211 -27.14 -6.62 -9.35
CA ALA A 211 -27.56 -5.86 -8.18
C ALA A 211 -27.57 -6.72 -6.90
N ILE A 212 -27.99 -7.99 -6.99
CA ILE A 212 -27.97 -8.95 -5.87
C ILE A 212 -26.53 -9.18 -5.39
N GLN A 213 -25.62 -9.51 -6.31
CA GLN A 213 -24.22 -9.76 -5.95
C GLN A 213 -23.54 -8.50 -5.42
N ALA A 214 -23.82 -7.34 -6.02
CA ALA A 214 -23.29 -6.07 -5.53
C ALA A 214 -23.77 -5.76 -4.11
N GLN A 215 -25.04 -5.99 -3.76
CA GLN A 215 -25.46 -5.77 -2.37
C GLN A 215 -24.77 -6.70 -1.37
N ALA A 216 -24.57 -7.98 -1.73
CA ALA A 216 -23.82 -8.90 -0.88
C ALA A 216 -22.34 -8.48 -0.72
N ASP A 217 -21.71 -8.06 -1.81
CA ASP A 217 -20.33 -7.58 -1.81
C ASP A 217 -20.18 -6.24 -1.05
N LEU A 218 -21.20 -5.38 -1.07
CA LEU A 218 -21.24 -4.13 -0.31
C LEU A 218 -21.18 -4.41 1.19
N LEU A 219 -21.91 -5.43 1.66
CA LEU A 219 -21.87 -5.85 3.06
C LEU A 219 -20.45 -6.30 3.46
N LEU A 220 -19.79 -7.07 2.61
CA LEU A 220 -18.42 -7.52 2.86
C LEU A 220 -17.42 -6.35 2.86
N ALA A 221 -17.55 -5.40 1.95
CA ALA A 221 -16.71 -4.20 1.90
C ALA A 221 -16.92 -3.30 3.12
N TYR A 222 -18.18 -3.12 3.55
CA TYR A 222 -18.53 -2.39 4.76
C TYR A 222 -17.89 -3.04 6.00
N GLN A 223 -18.03 -4.36 6.16
CA GLN A 223 -17.48 -5.11 7.29
C GLN A 223 -15.94 -5.13 7.29
N ASP A 224 -15.30 -5.21 6.12
CA ASP A 224 -13.85 -5.06 5.98
C ASP A 224 -13.39 -3.69 6.49
N ALA A 225 -14.02 -2.61 6.00
CA ALA A 225 -13.69 -1.25 6.41
C ALA A 225 -13.93 -1.01 7.91
N GLU A 226 -15.06 -1.48 8.46
CA GLU A 226 -15.43 -1.37 9.88
C GLU A 226 -14.50 -2.20 10.79
N GLY A 227 -14.04 -3.36 10.31
CA GLY A 227 -13.19 -4.29 11.04
C GLY A 227 -11.71 -3.90 11.09
N ARG A 228 -11.24 -2.93 10.29
CA ARG A 228 -9.84 -2.46 10.34
C ARG A 228 -9.49 -1.94 11.74
N SER A 229 -8.33 -2.31 12.27
CA SER A 229 -7.95 -1.99 13.66
C SER A 229 -6.49 -1.58 13.85
N LEU A 230 -5.68 -1.62 12.80
CA LEU A 230 -4.26 -1.34 12.92
C LEU A 230 -3.98 0.17 12.93
N ALA A 231 -3.42 0.66 14.03
CA ALA A 231 -3.00 2.05 14.24
C ALA A 231 -4.08 3.10 13.89
N PRO A 232 -5.29 3.02 14.49
CA PRO A 232 -6.35 3.98 14.22
C PRO A 232 -6.02 5.35 14.81
N ILE A 233 -6.39 6.40 14.08
CA ILE A 233 -6.33 7.79 14.53
C ILE A 233 -7.75 8.21 14.94
N THR A 234 -7.92 8.62 16.19
CA THR A 234 -9.24 9.08 16.66
C THR A 234 -9.57 10.46 16.09
N LEU A 235 -10.78 10.60 15.52
CA LEU A 235 -11.38 11.85 15.06
C LEU A 235 -12.77 12.04 15.68
N SER A 236 -13.24 13.28 15.76
CA SER A 236 -14.62 13.59 16.11
C SER A 236 -15.02 14.98 15.63
N GLY A 237 -16.31 15.17 15.35
CA GLY A 237 -16.87 16.47 14.97
C GLY A 237 -16.33 17.01 13.65
N ASN A 238 -16.14 18.33 13.57
CA ASN A 238 -15.73 19.01 12.35
C ASN A 238 -14.28 18.70 11.93
N GLN A 239 -14.10 18.27 10.68
CA GLN A 239 -12.81 18.03 10.04
C GLN A 239 -12.43 19.09 9.01
N GLY A 240 -13.29 20.07 8.73
CA GLY A 240 -12.94 21.15 7.83
C GLY A 240 -11.79 22.01 8.38
N GLY A 241 -10.93 22.47 7.47
CA GLY A 241 -9.67 23.15 7.77
C GLY A 241 -8.51 22.22 8.11
N LYS A 242 -8.73 20.89 8.18
CA LYS A 242 -7.67 19.93 8.46
C LYS A 242 -7.04 19.40 7.17
N THR A 243 -5.78 19.00 7.29
CA THR A 243 -5.10 18.14 6.32
C THR A 243 -4.82 16.80 6.98
N LEU A 244 -5.33 15.72 6.38
CA LEU A 244 -5.14 14.36 6.84
C LEU A 244 -4.26 13.60 5.84
N THR A 245 -3.47 12.66 6.33
CA THR A 245 -2.54 11.82 5.55
C THR A 245 -3.09 10.39 5.43
N PRO A 246 -2.49 9.49 4.61
CA PRO A 246 -3.02 8.14 4.48
C PRO A 246 -3.02 7.40 5.82
N GLY A 247 -4.11 6.72 6.14
CA GLY A 247 -4.28 6.05 7.41
C GLY A 247 -5.69 5.57 7.68
N LEU A 248 -5.86 4.97 8.85
CA LEU A 248 -7.15 4.57 9.41
C LEU A 248 -7.60 5.62 10.41
N TYR A 249 -8.79 6.18 10.20
CA TYR A 249 -9.39 7.20 11.04
C TYR A 249 -10.67 6.66 11.67
N LYS A 250 -10.85 6.88 12.97
CA LYS A 250 -12.00 6.34 13.71
C LYS A 250 -12.71 7.44 14.48
N SER A 251 -14.02 7.57 14.25
CA SER A 251 -14.92 8.42 15.02
C SER A 251 -15.98 7.58 15.71
N THR A 252 -16.15 7.81 17.01
CA THR A 252 -17.20 7.18 17.82
C THR A 252 -18.51 8.00 17.83
N SER A 253 -18.55 9.11 17.09
CA SER A 253 -19.70 9.99 16.97
C SER A 253 -19.91 10.38 15.50
N THR A 254 -20.81 11.33 15.24
CA THR A 254 -20.94 11.94 13.91
C THR A 254 -19.64 12.65 13.54
N LEU A 255 -19.17 12.37 12.32
CA LEU A 255 -18.10 13.12 11.69
C LEU A 255 -18.72 14.20 10.81
N ALA A 256 -18.15 15.40 10.80
CA ALA A 256 -18.68 16.47 9.99
C ALA A 256 -17.60 17.21 9.21
N ILE A 257 -17.99 17.85 8.11
CA ILE A 257 -17.27 18.98 7.52
C ILE A 257 -18.27 20.12 7.55
N SER A 258 -18.28 20.88 8.66
CA SER A 258 -19.28 21.92 8.91
C SER A 258 -18.77 23.33 8.61
N SER A 259 -17.45 23.53 8.65
CA SER A 259 -16.80 24.79 8.26
C SER A 259 -15.35 24.53 7.81
N GLY A 260 -14.93 25.22 6.74
CA GLY A 260 -13.66 24.95 6.07
C GLY A 260 -13.69 23.70 5.19
N ASP A 261 -12.64 23.49 4.40
CA ASP A 261 -12.51 22.32 3.51
C ASP A 261 -11.58 21.27 4.13
N LEU A 262 -11.84 19.98 3.87
CA LEU A 262 -10.97 18.89 4.31
C LEU A 262 -9.96 18.58 3.21
N THR A 263 -8.67 18.57 3.52
CA THR A 263 -7.62 18.15 2.58
C THR A 263 -7.15 16.74 2.92
N LEU A 264 -7.08 15.87 1.93
CA LEU A 264 -6.48 14.54 2.00
C LEU A 264 -5.19 14.54 1.18
N ASP A 265 -4.05 14.49 1.87
CA ASP A 265 -2.73 14.63 1.27
C ASP A 265 -1.98 13.30 1.33
N ALA A 266 -1.67 12.70 0.17
CA ALA A 266 -0.96 11.43 0.14
C ALA A 266 0.57 11.55 0.26
N GLN A 267 1.11 12.76 0.46
CA GLN A 267 2.53 13.04 0.71
C GLN A 267 3.49 12.45 -0.35
N GLY A 268 3.04 12.38 -1.60
CA GLY A 268 3.78 11.81 -2.71
C GLY A 268 3.62 10.31 -2.88
N ASP A 269 2.83 9.62 -2.05
CA ASP A 269 2.45 8.22 -2.24
C ASP A 269 1.11 8.12 -3.00
N PRO A 270 1.11 7.91 -4.33
CA PRO A 270 -0.14 7.81 -5.10
C PRO A 270 -0.97 6.56 -4.75
N ASN A 271 -0.46 5.65 -3.93
CA ASN A 271 -1.15 4.49 -3.40
C ASN A 271 -1.59 4.67 -1.95
N GLY A 272 -1.45 5.88 -1.39
CA GLY A 272 -1.95 6.22 -0.06
C GLY A 272 -3.45 5.99 0.04
N VAL A 273 -3.85 5.22 1.06
CA VAL A 273 -5.25 4.85 1.36
C VAL A 273 -5.75 5.55 2.60
N PHE A 274 -6.97 6.07 2.54
CA PHE A 274 -7.68 6.72 3.63
C PHE A 274 -8.94 5.92 3.94
N ILE A 275 -9.07 5.42 5.17
CA ILE A 275 -10.26 4.71 5.62
C ILE A 275 -10.81 5.47 6.82
N PHE A 276 -12.06 5.90 6.74
CA PHE A 276 -12.78 6.55 7.83
C PHE A 276 -13.86 5.59 8.35
N GLN A 277 -13.75 5.22 9.62
CA GLN A 277 -14.78 4.50 10.37
C GLN A 277 -15.57 5.51 11.20
N ILE A 278 -16.85 5.66 10.92
CA ILE A 278 -17.70 6.67 11.55
C ILE A 278 -18.87 5.93 12.20
N ALA A 279 -18.95 5.94 13.54
CA ALA A 279 -19.96 5.16 14.25
C ALA A 279 -21.40 5.68 14.05
N SER A 280 -21.55 6.96 13.69
CA SER A 280 -22.84 7.61 13.44
C SER A 280 -22.88 8.17 12.02
N GLY A 281 -23.41 9.39 11.83
CA GLY A 281 -23.56 10.02 10.53
C GLY A 281 -22.28 10.69 10.02
N PHE A 282 -22.25 10.93 8.71
CA PHE A 282 -21.24 11.77 8.05
C PHE A 282 -21.91 12.95 7.36
N ASP A 283 -21.76 14.14 7.94
CA ASP A 283 -22.50 15.33 7.50
C ASP A 283 -21.57 16.42 6.94
N MET A 284 -21.85 16.89 5.74
CA MET A 284 -21.22 18.09 5.17
C MET A 284 -22.25 19.21 5.07
N THR A 285 -21.93 20.40 5.59
CA THR A 285 -22.72 21.60 5.28
C THR A 285 -22.53 22.01 3.81
N SER A 286 -23.29 23.00 3.35
CA SER A 286 -23.18 23.49 1.97
C SER A 286 -21.81 24.10 1.66
N ASP A 287 -21.45 24.07 0.37
CA ASP A 287 -20.23 24.65 -0.20
C ASP A 287 -18.91 24.07 0.36
N ARG A 288 -18.95 22.87 0.94
CA ARG A 288 -17.76 22.21 1.51
C ARG A 288 -17.06 21.33 0.49
N LYS A 289 -15.73 21.25 0.57
CA LYS A 289 -14.93 20.43 -0.34
C LYS A 289 -14.04 19.45 0.40
N ILE A 290 -13.92 18.26 -0.18
CA ILE A 290 -12.80 17.35 0.06
C ILE A 290 -11.78 17.57 -1.07
N VAL A 291 -10.60 18.07 -0.70
CA VAL A 291 -9.51 18.42 -1.60
C VAL A 291 -8.47 17.32 -1.57
N LEU A 292 -8.01 16.88 -2.74
CA LEU A 292 -6.94 15.88 -2.86
C LEU A 292 -5.60 16.60 -3.14
N SER A 293 -4.56 16.25 -2.40
CA SER A 293 -3.19 16.74 -2.62
C SER A 293 -2.16 15.61 -2.51
N GLY A 294 -0.90 15.92 -2.85
CA GLY A 294 0.21 14.96 -2.71
C GLY A 294 0.04 13.65 -3.48
N GLY A 295 -0.76 13.65 -4.55
CA GLY A 295 -1.04 12.44 -5.35
C GLY A 295 -2.19 11.57 -4.83
N ALA A 296 -2.95 12.02 -3.82
CA ALA A 296 -4.14 11.32 -3.34
C ALA A 296 -5.15 11.10 -4.47
N LYS A 297 -5.82 9.94 -4.44
CA LYS A 297 -6.82 9.54 -5.45
C LYS A 297 -8.13 9.21 -4.76
N ALA A 298 -9.25 9.66 -5.34
CA ALA A 298 -10.58 9.33 -4.85
C ALA A 298 -10.81 7.81 -4.73
N ALA A 299 -10.24 7.03 -5.66
CA ALA A 299 -10.32 5.56 -5.63
C ALA A 299 -9.72 4.90 -4.37
N ASN A 300 -8.88 5.61 -3.60
CA ASN A 300 -8.25 5.11 -2.39
C ASN A 300 -8.87 5.68 -1.10
N ILE A 301 -10.03 6.32 -1.18
CA ILE A 301 -10.71 6.95 -0.05
C ILE A 301 -12.01 6.19 0.23
N PHE A 302 -12.19 5.76 1.47
CA PHE A 302 -13.33 4.94 1.91
C PHE A 302 -13.96 5.55 3.17
N TRP A 303 -15.27 5.77 3.12
CA TRP A 303 -16.07 6.29 4.23
C TRP A 303 -17.05 5.20 4.68
N GLN A 304 -16.72 4.47 5.73
CA GLN A 304 -17.65 3.57 6.40
C GLN A 304 -18.47 4.38 7.42
N VAL A 305 -19.78 4.43 7.21
CA VAL A 305 -20.71 5.29 7.98
C VAL A 305 -21.75 4.42 8.67
N GLY A 306 -21.76 4.44 10.00
CA GLY A 306 -22.59 3.60 10.87
C GLY A 306 -24.08 3.96 10.86
N SER A 307 -24.44 5.09 10.27
CA SER A 307 -25.84 5.42 9.97
C SER A 307 -25.97 5.98 8.55
N SER A 308 -26.16 7.28 8.39
CA SER A 308 -26.41 7.94 7.11
C SER A 308 -25.36 9.00 6.80
N ALA A 309 -25.10 9.21 5.52
CA ALA A 309 -24.27 10.32 5.04
C ALA A 309 -25.15 11.39 4.37
N THR A 310 -24.96 12.66 4.74
CA THR A 310 -25.69 13.80 4.18
C THR A 310 -24.72 14.84 3.67
N PHE A 311 -24.83 15.18 2.39
CA PHE A 311 -23.95 16.14 1.75
C PHE A 311 -24.72 17.38 1.32
N GLY A 312 -24.38 18.51 1.94
CA GLY A 312 -24.96 19.82 1.67
C GLY A 312 -24.86 20.24 0.21
N THR A 313 -25.66 21.25 -0.17
CA THR A 313 -25.68 21.75 -1.55
C THR A 313 -24.29 22.14 -2.01
N THR A 314 -24.03 22.00 -3.31
CA THR A 314 -22.79 22.42 -3.99
C THR A 314 -21.47 21.87 -3.42
N SER A 315 -21.55 20.93 -2.47
CA SER A 315 -20.38 20.29 -1.87
C SER A 315 -19.69 19.35 -2.85
N VAL A 316 -18.37 19.20 -2.71
CA VAL A 316 -17.53 18.33 -3.56
C VAL A 316 -16.95 17.22 -2.71
N ILE A 317 -17.38 16.00 -2.97
CA ILE A 317 -17.04 14.80 -2.21
C ILE A 317 -16.10 13.92 -3.03
N LYS A 318 -15.19 13.23 -2.35
CA LYS A 318 -14.24 12.28 -2.94
C LYS A 318 -14.31 10.95 -2.20
N GLY A 319 -14.33 9.85 -2.93
CA GLY A 319 -14.21 8.50 -2.37
C GLY A 319 -15.48 7.65 -2.41
N THR A 320 -15.37 6.45 -1.88
CA THR A 320 -16.47 5.48 -1.80
C THR A 320 -17.15 5.60 -0.44
N VAL A 321 -18.43 6.00 -0.44
CA VAL A 321 -19.27 6.08 0.75
C VAL A 321 -20.00 4.74 0.92
N LEU A 322 -19.77 4.09 2.05
CA LEU A 322 -20.36 2.81 2.47
C LEU A 322 -21.24 3.11 3.70
N ALA A 323 -22.49 3.51 3.48
CA ALA A 323 -23.41 3.88 4.55
C ALA A 323 -24.28 2.68 4.98
N LEU A 324 -24.46 2.52 6.29
CA LEU A 324 -25.33 1.47 6.83
C LEU A 324 -26.79 1.72 6.46
N THR A 325 -27.24 2.97 6.54
CA THR A 325 -28.63 3.35 6.28
C THR A 325 -28.77 4.00 4.91
N SER A 326 -28.43 5.28 4.76
CA SER A 326 -28.69 6.03 3.52
C SER A 326 -27.55 6.98 3.13
N VAL A 327 -27.53 7.37 1.86
CA VAL A 327 -26.69 8.47 1.35
C VAL A 327 -27.60 9.51 0.70
N THR A 328 -27.43 10.77 1.10
CA THR A 328 -28.19 11.90 0.55
C THR A 328 -27.25 12.97 0.04
N MET A 329 -27.36 13.30 -1.24
CA MET A 329 -26.70 14.43 -1.87
C MET A 329 -27.74 15.51 -2.15
N LEU A 330 -27.52 16.71 -1.61
CA LEU A 330 -28.39 17.86 -1.88
C LEU A 330 -28.01 18.53 -3.21
N ALA A 331 -28.87 19.43 -3.68
CA ALA A 331 -28.77 20.07 -4.99
C ALA A 331 -27.34 20.58 -5.30
N GLY A 332 -26.82 20.15 -6.45
CA GLY A 332 -25.51 20.56 -6.96
C GLY A 332 -24.31 19.95 -6.25
N ALA A 333 -24.51 19.10 -5.23
CA ALA A 333 -23.40 18.32 -4.67
C ALA A 333 -22.85 17.36 -5.73
N THR A 334 -21.53 17.14 -5.71
CA THR A 334 -20.85 16.26 -6.67
C THR A 334 -19.99 15.24 -5.94
N LEU A 335 -19.92 14.03 -6.48
CA LEU A 335 -19.15 12.93 -5.90
C LEU A 335 -18.24 12.33 -6.96
N GLU A 336 -16.92 12.46 -6.77
CA GLU A 336 -15.96 11.63 -7.47
C GLU A 336 -15.77 10.35 -6.66
N GLY A 337 -16.56 9.32 -6.98
CA GLY A 337 -16.58 8.08 -6.23
C GLY A 337 -17.92 7.36 -6.31
N ARG A 338 -18.42 6.88 -5.17
CA ARG A 338 -19.62 6.03 -5.11
C ARG A 338 -20.46 6.32 -3.88
N ALA A 339 -21.79 6.30 -4.04
CA ALA A 339 -22.77 6.40 -2.96
C ALA A 339 -23.45 5.04 -2.76
N LEU A 340 -23.04 4.28 -1.75
CA LEU A 340 -23.50 2.91 -1.54
C LEU A 340 -24.19 2.81 -0.16
N ALA A 341 -25.45 2.36 -0.15
CA ALA A 341 -26.29 2.27 1.04
C ALA A 341 -26.78 0.83 1.27
N LEU A 342 -26.49 0.27 2.45
CA LEU A 342 -26.77 -1.12 2.76
C LEU A 342 -28.26 -1.42 3.01
N ASN A 343 -28.95 -0.56 3.74
CA ASN A 343 -30.29 -0.89 4.27
C ASN A 343 -31.39 0.09 3.85
N ALA A 344 -31.06 1.24 3.28
CA ALA A 344 -32.05 2.22 2.83
C ALA A 344 -31.66 2.86 1.49
N ALA A 345 -32.08 4.11 1.29
CA ALA A 345 -32.07 4.77 0.00
C ALA A 345 -30.74 5.50 -0.31
N VAL A 346 -30.50 5.69 -1.61
CA VAL A 346 -29.56 6.68 -2.12
C VAL A 346 -30.34 7.78 -2.83
N THR A 347 -30.14 9.04 -2.43
CA THR A 347 -30.75 10.23 -3.06
C THR A 347 -29.66 11.13 -3.63
N LEU A 348 -29.79 11.48 -4.91
CA LEU A 348 -28.80 12.17 -5.74
C LEU A 348 -29.31 13.50 -6.31
#